data_AF-A0A1Z3ND65-F1
#
_entry.id   AF-A0A1Z3ND65-F1
#
_cell.length_a   1.000
_cell.length_b   1.000
_cell.length_c   1.000
_cell.angle_alpha   90.00
_cell.angle_beta   90.00
_cell.angle_gamma   90.00
#
_symmetry.space_group_name_H-M   'P 1'
#
loop_
_entity.id
_entity.type
_entity.pdbx_description
1 polymer ?
#
loop_
_entity_poly.entity_id
_entity_poly.type
_entity_poly.pdbx_seq_one_letter_code
_entity_poly.pdbx_strand_id
1 'polypeptide(L)'
;MRQQVESYTEMLEKEVGKAKNNKERYRAMNRIVSQIRSLRDNSVPQGAQDEAHMDLMVSVLESLPSEKNFKKKDCAKYENDLINQYEPTAEDTPTEPAVQPGWKVLESLCQ
;
A
#
# COMPACT_ATOMS: atom_id res chain seq x y z
N MET A 1 10.09 -11.82 -9.30
CA MET A 1 9.24 -10.61 -9.33
C MET A 1 8.90 -10.17 -7.92
N ARG A 2 8.41 -11.08 -7.07
CA ARG A 2 8.09 -10.81 -5.68
C ARG A 2 9.16 -10.02 -4.90
N GLN A 3 10.42 -10.47 -4.92
CA GLN A 3 11.53 -9.76 -4.25
C GLN A 3 11.74 -8.32 -4.75
N GLN A 4 11.48 -8.05 -6.03
CA GLN A 4 11.56 -6.68 -6.57
C GLN A 4 10.38 -5.83 -6.10
N VAL A 5 9.18 -6.41 -6.02
CA VAL A 5 8.00 -5.74 -5.45
C VAL A 5 8.21 -5.44 -3.96
N GLU A 6 8.75 -6.39 -3.19
CA GLU A 6 9.13 -6.18 -1.79
C GLU A 6 10.18 -5.04 -1.66
N SER A 7 11.16 -4.97 -2.56
CA SER A 7 12.11 -3.86 -2.60
C SER A 7 11.45 -2.50 -2.89
N TYR A 8 10.44 -2.48 -3.77
CA TYR A 8 9.66 -1.27 -4.05
C TYR A 8 8.83 -0.83 -2.84
N THR A 9 8.25 -1.75 -2.08
CA THR A 9 7.49 -1.39 -0.87
C THR A 9 8.37 -0.97 0.29
N GLU A 10 9.56 -1.54 0.45
CA GLU A 10 10.55 -1.01 1.39
C GLU A 10 10.98 0.42 1.03
N MET A 11 11.11 0.71 -0.26
CA MET A 11 11.40 2.07 -0.74
C MET A 11 10.24 3.01 -0.46
N LEU A 12 9.00 2.55 -0.67
CA LEU A 12 7.78 3.31 -0.36
C LEU A 12 7.76 3.74 1.11
N GLU A 13 7.97 2.80 2.02
CA GLU A 13 7.99 3.04 3.46
C GLU A 13 9.03 4.10 3.84
N LYS A 14 10.24 3.98 3.30
CA LYS A 14 11.32 4.96 3.53
C LYS A 14 10.98 6.34 2.99
N GLU A 15 10.36 6.43 1.82
CA GLU A 15 9.99 7.71 1.20
C GLU A 15 8.85 8.40 1.94
N VAL A 16 7.82 7.63 2.29
CA VAL A 16 6.64 8.13 3.00
C VAL A 16 7.00 8.57 4.42
N GLY A 17 7.89 7.85 5.12
CA GLY A 17 8.41 8.26 6.42
C GLY A 17 9.29 9.51 6.38
N LYS A 18 9.90 9.85 5.23
CA LYS A 18 10.72 11.06 5.03
C LYS A 18 9.95 12.23 4.41
N ALA A 19 8.73 11.98 3.92
CA ALA A 19 7.92 12.97 3.23
C ALA A 19 7.50 14.10 4.18
N LYS A 20 7.62 15.34 3.70
CA LYS A 20 7.29 16.55 4.49
C LYS A 20 5.79 16.85 4.51
N ASN A 21 5.05 16.31 3.54
CA ASN A 21 3.65 16.61 3.33
C ASN A 21 2.95 15.44 2.62
N ASN A 22 1.62 15.43 2.66
CA ASN A 22 0.83 14.34 2.07
C ASN A 22 0.98 14.27 0.54
N LYS A 23 1.25 15.39 -0.14
CA LYS A 23 1.50 15.41 -1.58
C LYS A 23 2.74 14.59 -1.96
N GLU A 24 3.81 14.66 -1.17
CA GLU A 24 4.99 13.81 -1.34
C GLU A 24 4.67 12.33 -1.07
N ARG A 25 3.86 12.02 -0.04
CA ARG A 25 3.42 10.65 0.26
C ARG A 25 2.62 10.03 -0.88
N TYR A 26 1.63 10.75 -1.41
CA TYR A 26 0.84 10.29 -2.56
C TYR A 26 1.68 10.13 -3.83
N ARG A 27 2.66 11.01 -4.05
CA ARG A 27 3.60 10.86 -5.19
C ARG A 27 4.43 9.60 -5.07
N ALA A 28 4.97 9.30 -3.90
CA ALA A 28 5.71 8.06 -3.65
C ALA A 28 4.81 6.84 -3.89
N MET A 29 3.62 6.82 -3.31
CA MET A 29 2.63 5.74 -3.48
C MET A 29 2.28 5.49 -4.96
N ASN A 30 1.88 6.54 -5.69
CA ASN A 30 1.51 6.41 -7.11
C ASN A 30 2.68 5.94 -7.98
N ARG A 31 3.91 6.40 -7.67
CA ARG A 31 5.12 5.96 -8.38
C ARG A 31 5.36 4.46 -8.17
N ILE A 32 5.25 3.99 -6.93
CA ILE A 32 5.48 2.58 -6.59
C ILE A 32 4.41 1.67 -7.21
N VAL A 33 3.13 2.04 -7.13
CA VAL A 33 2.04 1.31 -7.80
C VAL A 33 2.30 1.21 -9.32
N SER A 34 2.71 2.30 -9.96
CA SER A 34 3.07 2.32 -11.38
C SER A 34 4.28 1.41 -11.69
N GLN A 35 5.30 1.40 -10.83
CA GLN A 35 6.46 0.52 -10.97
C GLN A 35 6.09 -0.96 -10.83
N ILE A 36 5.22 -1.31 -9.89
CA ILE A 36 4.73 -2.68 -9.72
C ILE A 36 3.94 -3.11 -10.96
N ARG A 37 3.00 -2.28 -11.44
CA ARG A 37 2.22 -2.57 -12.66
C ARG A 37 3.13 -2.76 -13.88
N SER A 38 4.06 -1.84 -14.10
CA SER A 38 5.03 -1.92 -15.19
C SER A 38 5.90 -3.18 -15.09
N LEU A 39 6.34 -3.54 -13.88
CA LEU A 39 7.11 -4.78 -13.68
C LEU A 39 6.28 -6.01 -14.08
N ARG A 40 5.00 -6.04 -13.73
CA ARG A 40 4.09 -7.15 -14.08
C ARG A 40 3.85 -7.25 -15.58
N ASP A 41 3.58 -6.13 -16.24
CA ASP A 41 3.33 -6.10 -17.69
C ASP A 41 4.55 -6.55 -18.51
N ASN A 42 5.76 -6.38 -17.98
CA ASN A 42 7.01 -6.68 -18.67
C ASN A 42 7.68 -8.00 -18.22
N SER A 43 7.06 -8.75 -17.30
CA SER A 43 7.65 -9.96 -16.73
C SER A 43 6.81 -11.20 -17.04
N VAL A 44 7.46 -12.37 -17.04
CA VAL A 44 6.73 -13.65 -17.08
C VAL A 44 5.96 -13.82 -15.76
N PRO A 45 4.66 -14.20 -15.80
CA PRO A 45 3.88 -14.46 -14.60
C PRO A 45 4.58 -15.42 -13.64
N GLN A 46 4.51 -15.15 -12.33
CA GLN A 46 5.07 -16.00 -11.30
C GLN A 46 4.09 -17.12 -10.90
N GLY A 47 4.44 -17.90 -9.87
CA GLY A 47 3.51 -18.83 -9.26
C GLY A 47 2.27 -18.11 -8.71
N ALA A 48 1.13 -18.80 -8.69
CA ALA A 48 -0.16 -18.21 -8.32
C ALA A 48 -0.15 -17.51 -6.95
N GLN A 49 0.62 -18.00 -5.98
CA GLN A 49 0.76 -17.36 -4.66
C GLN A 49 1.48 -16.00 -4.72
N ASP A 50 2.53 -15.91 -5.53
CA ASP A 50 3.28 -14.65 -5.67
C ASP A 50 2.46 -13.62 -6.46
N GLU A 51 1.72 -14.04 -7.48
CA GLU A 51 0.78 -13.16 -8.19
C GLU A 51 -0.35 -12.67 -7.27
N ALA A 52 -0.97 -13.55 -6.49
CA ALA A 52 -2.00 -13.17 -5.53
C ALA A 52 -1.47 -12.20 -4.47
N HIS A 53 -0.24 -12.39 -3.99
CA HIS A 53 0.42 -11.46 -3.07
C HIS A 53 0.61 -10.07 -3.70
N MET A 54 1.09 -10.00 -4.95
CA MET A 54 1.27 -8.73 -5.66
C MET A 54 -0.07 -8.05 -5.98
N ASP A 55 -1.10 -8.83 -6.36
CA ASP A 55 -2.46 -8.33 -6.60
C ASP A 55 -3.07 -7.72 -5.35
N LEU A 56 -2.99 -8.44 -4.22
CA LEU A 56 -3.50 -7.97 -2.94
C LEU A 56 -2.80 -6.67 -2.53
N MET A 57 -1.48 -6.62 -2.64
CA MET A 57 -0.70 -5.43 -2.29
C MET A 57 -1.08 -4.20 -3.11
N VAL A 58 -1.22 -4.36 -4.44
CA VAL A 58 -1.67 -3.29 -5.32
C VAL A 58 -3.09 -2.85 -4.98
N SER A 59 -4.01 -3.80 -4.73
CA SER A 59 -5.38 -3.51 -4.33
C SER A 59 -5.44 -2.69 -3.05
N VAL A 60 -4.66 -3.05 -2.03
CA VAL A 60 -4.61 -2.32 -0.75
C VAL A 60 -4.14 -0.89 -0.99
N LEU A 61 -3.03 -0.69 -1.71
CA LEU A 61 -2.50 0.65 -2.00
C LEU A 61 -3.49 1.52 -2.80
N GLU A 62 -4.24 0.92 -3.72
CA GLU A 62 -5.22 1.62 -4.55
C GLU A 62 -6.54 1.91 -3.83
N SER A 63 -6.86 1.17 -2.77
CA SER A 63 -8.04 1.41 -1.94
C SER A 63 -7.87 2.58 -0.96
N LEU A 64 -6.64 3.02 -0.74
CA LEU A 64 -6.38 4.19 0.10
C LEU A 64 -7.08 5.43 -0.46
N PRO A 65 -7.58 6.33 0.41
CA PRO A 65 -8.26 7.54 -0.02
C PRO A 65 -7.34 8.38 -0.93
N SER A 66 -7.86 8.84 -2.07
CA SER A 66 -7.10 9.74 -2.95
C SER A 66 -6.76 11.07 -2.25
N GLU A 67 -5.72 11.75 -2.72
CA GLU A 67 -5.26 13.05 -2.19
C GLU A 67 -6.40 14.08 -2.00
N LYS A 68 -7.35 14.12 -2.95
CA LYS A 68 -8.49 15.07 -2.90
C LYS A 68 -9.56 14.69 -1.88
N ASN A 69 -9.68 13.40 -1.56
CA ASN A 69 -10.72 12.87 -0.69
C ASN A 69 -10.22 12.59 0.73
N PHE A 70 -8.91 12.63 0.95
CA PHE A 70 -8.31 12.39 2.24
C PHE A 70 -8.63 13.50 3.24
N LYS A 71 -9.17 13.10 4.38
CA LYS A 71 -9.41 13.99 5.52
C LYS A 71 -8.80 13.35 6.76
N LYS A 72 -7.86 14.05 7.40
CA LYS A 72 -7.17 13.57 8.60
C LYS A 72 -8.13 13.17 9.74
N LYS A 73 -9.27 13.86 9.86
CA LYS A 73 -10.31 13.52 10.86
C LYS A 73 -10.99 12.16 10.63
N ASP A 74 -10.86 11.59 9.44
CA ASP A 74 -11.49 10.33 9.05
C ASP A 74 -10.48 9.16 9.11
N CYS A 75 -9.30 9.35 9.71
CA CYS A 75 -8.24 8.33 9.79
C CYS A 75 -8.67 7.01 10.42
N ALA A 76 -9.33 7.07 11.58
CA ALA A 76 -9.88 5.87 12.23
C ALA A 76 -10.87 5.13 11.32
N LYS A 77 -11.61 5.84 10.47
CA LYS A 77 -12.50 5.21 9.49
C LYS A 77 -11.68 4.50 8.41
N TYR A 78 -10.67 5.15 7.84
CA TYR A 78 -9.83 4.54 6.81
C TYR A 78 -9.09 3.28 7.32
N GLU A 79 -8.60 3.32 8.56
CA GLU A 79 -7.93 2.19 9.21
C GLU A 79 -8.90 1.00 9.37
N ASN A 80 -10.11 1.26 9.89
CA ASN A 80 -11.16 0.26 10.01
C ASN A 80 -11.61 -0.28 8.65
N ASP A 81 -11.81 0.57 7.65
CA ASP A 81 -12.22 0.17 6.31
C ASP A 81 -11.17 -0.77 5.68
N LEU A 82 -9.87 -0.46 5.85
CA LEU A 82 -8.77 -1.28 5.36
C LEU A 82 -8.72 -2.65 6.04
N ILE A 83 -8.79 -2.70 7.37
CA ILE A 83 -8.82 -3.97 8.13
C ILE A 83 -10.04 -4.79 7.71
N ASN A 84 -11.24 -4.22 7.75
CA ASN A 84 -12.47 -4.95 7.40
C ASN A 84 -12.47 -5.50 5.97
N GLN A 85 -11.81 -4.80 5.03
CA GLN A 85 -11.76 -5.22 3.64
C GLN A 85 -10.71 -6.30 3.38
N TYR A 86 -9.53 -6.21 4.00
CA TYR A 86 -8.38 -7.04 3.63
C TYR A 86 -7.94 -8.03 4.70
N GLU A 87 -8.18 -7.73 5.98
CA GLU A 87 -7.87 -8.62 7.12
C GLU A 87 -8.97 -8.52 8.20
N PRO A 88 -10.21 -8.95 7.92
CA PRO A 88 -11.33 -8.79 8.85
C PRO A 88 -11.16 -9.56 10.17
N THR A 89 -10.18 -10.46 10.25
CA THR A 89 -9.83 -11.21 11.46
C THR A 89 -8.69 -10.56 12.26
N ALA A 90 -8.08 -9.49 11.76
CA ALA A 90 -7.08 -8.74 12.51
C ALA A 90 -7.76 -7.89 13.58
N GLU A 91 -7.16 -7.85 14.78
CA GLU A 91 -7.74 -7.14 15.93
C GLU A 91 -7.47 -5.62 15.86
N ASP A 92 -6.22 -5.23 15.57
CA ASP A 92 -5.80 -3.82 15.60
C ASP A 92 -4.96 -3.39 14.38
N THR A 93 -4.08 -4.28 13.89
CA THR A 93 -3.18 -3.98 12.76
C THR A 93 -3.05 -5.18 11.84
N PRO A 94 -2.86 -4.95 10.52
CA PRO A 94 -2.72 -6.03 9.55
C PRO A 94 -1.43 -6.85 9.76
N THR A 95 -1.60 -8.17 9.68
CA THR A 95 -0.57 -9.20 9.80
C THR A 95 -0.15 -9.79 8.45
N GLU A 96 -0.99 -9.69 7.43
CA GLU A 96 -0.71 -10.15 6.07
C GLU A 96 0.36 -9.23 5.44
N PRO A 97 1.52 -9.79 5.03
CA PRO A 97 2.61 -9.00 4.45
C PRO A 97 2.21 -8.17 3.24
N ALA A 98 1.23 -8.60 2.45
CA ALA A 98 0.73 -7.80 1.32
C ALA A 98 -0.04 -6.53 1.75
N VAL A 99 -0.62 -6.53 2.94
CA VAL A 99 -1.48 -5.43 3.45
C VAL A 99 -0.66 -4.39 4.21
N GLN A 100 0.42 -4.82 4.88
CA GLN A 100 1.27 -3.94 5.69
C GLN A 100 1.79 -2.68 4.96
N PRO A 101 2.23 -2.73 3.68
CA PRO A 101 2.69 -1.52 2.99
C PRO A 101 1.61 -0.45 2.91
N GLY A 102 0.36 -0.83 2.63
CA GLY A 102 -0.76 0.12 2.57
C GLY A 102 -1.11 0.67 3.94
N TRP A 103 -1.07 -0.16 4.98
CA TRP A 103 -1.25 0.27 6.36
C TRP A 103 -0.24 1.34 6.78
N LYS A 104 1.06 1.10 6.54
CA LYS A 104 2.12 2.06 6.88
C LYS A 104 1.98 3.39 6.14
N VAL A 105 1.54 3.35 4.88
CA VAL A 105 1.24 4.57 4.11
C VAL A 105 0.08 5.32 4.76
N LEU A 106 -0.97 4.62 5.15
CA LEU A 106 -2.13 5.22 5.82
C LEU A 106 -1.74 5.85 7.16
N GLU A 107 -1.02 5.13 8.01
CA GLU A 107 -0.49 5.66 9.28
C GLU A 107 0.30 6.95 9.06
N SER A 108 1.18 6.96 8.05
CA SER A 108 1.97 8.16 7.73
C SER A 108 1.15 9.33 7.21
N LEU A 109 0.07 9.08 6.47
CA LEU A 109 -0.87 10.12 6.04
C LEU A 109 -1.66 10.71 7.23
N CYS A 110 -1.89 9.88 8.25
CA CYS A 110 -2.66 10.20 9.46
C CYS A 110 -1.85 10.89 10.56
N GLN A 111 -0.51 10.90 10.46
CA GLN A 111 0.38 11.69 11.33
C GLN A 111 0.28 13.19 11.09
#